data_AF-A0A2V6F4S5-F1
#
_entry.id   AF-A0A2V6F4S5-F1
#
_cell.length_a   1.000
_cell.length_b   1.000
_cell.length_c   1.000
_cell.angle_alpha   90.00
_cell.angle_beta   90.00
_cell.angle_gamma   90.00
#
_symmetry.space_group_name_H-M   'P 1'
#
loop_
_entity.id
_entity.type
_entity.pdbx_description
1 polymer ?
#
loop_
_entity_poly.entity_id
_entity_poly.type
_entity_poly.pdbx_seq_one_letter_code
_entity_poly.pdbx_strand_id
1 'polypeptide(L)' 'SPRGGQALILAGKVRALTLGRFNVSFDDIQTVAAATLRHRLILNFEAEAEGITTDHIITQILQDVPRDAQAVAA' A
#
# COMPACT_ATOMS: atom_id res chain seq x y z
N SER A 1 11.83 2.43 1.89
CA SER A 1 12.93 2.17 0.92
C SER A 1 12.34 1.74 -0.42
N PRO A 2 13.10 1.79 -1.54
CA PRO A 2 12.62 1.36 -2.87
C PRO A 2 12.08 -0.08 -2.92
N ARG A 3 12.54 -0.94 -1.99
CA ARG A 3 12.09 -2.34 -1.88
C ARG A 3 10.61 -2.48 -1.50
N GLY A 4 10.03 -1.50 -0.81
CA GLY A 4 8.60 -1.50 -0.49
C GLY A 4 7.73 -1.46 -1.74
N GLY A 5 8.00 -0.54 -2.66
CA GLY A 5 7.29 -0.44 -3.93
C GLY A 5 7.48 -1.68 -4.82
N GLN A 6 8.69 -2.24 -4.85
CA GLN A 6 8.95 -3.48 -5.60
C GLN A 6 8.14 -4.67 -5.06
N ALA A 7 8.08 -4.84 -3.73
CA ALA A 7 7.29 -5.88 -3.10
C ALA A 7 5.78 -5.69 -3.36
N LEU A 8 5.30 -4.44 -3.28
CA LEU A 8 3.92 -4.07 -3.55
C LEU A 8 3.49 -4.48 -4.97
N ILE A 9 4.30 -4.14 -5.99
CA ILE A 9 4.02 -4.50 -7.39
C ILE A 9 4.09 -6.02 -7.61
N LEU A 10 5.09 -6.70 -7.04
CA LEU A 10 5.22 -8.15 -7.19
C LEU A 10 4.02 -8.89 -6.58
N ALA A 11 3.63 -8.53 -5.35
CA ALA A 11 2.48 -9.12 -4.68
C ALA A 11 1.17 -8.83 -5.42
N GLY A 12 1.00 -7.61 -5.96
CA GLY A 12 -0.18 -7.24 -6.76
C GLY A 12 -0.30 -8.07 -8.04
N LYS A 13 0.82 -8.31 -8.75
CA LYS A 13 0.86 -9.20 -9.92
C LYS A 13 0.48 -10.62 -9.57
N VAL A 14 1.04 -11.17 -8.49
CA VAL A 14 0.72 -12.53 -8.04
C VAL A 14 -0.77 -12.64 -7.72
N ARG A 15 -1.35 -11.68 -6.99
CA ARG A 15 -2.78 -11.66 -6.67
C ARG A 15 -3.66 -11.61 -7.92
N ALA A 16 -3.34 -10.73 -8.88
CA ALA A 16 -4.08 -10.65 -10.14
C ALA A 16 -4.05 -11.99 -10.89
N LEU A 17 -2.87 -12.62 -10.98
CA LEU A 17 -2.70 -13.93 -11.62
C LEU A 17 -3.47 -15.05 -10.92
N THR A 18 -3.48 -15.08 -9.57
CA THR A 18 -4.26 -16.08 -8.81
C THR A 18 -5.77 -15.94 -9.03
N LEU A 19 -6.22 -14.78 -9.48
CA LEU A 19 -7.62 -14.49 -9.83
C LEU A 19 -7.89 -14.59 -11.34
N GLY A 20 -6.95 -15.13 -12.13
CA GLY A 20 -7.10 -15.32 -13.58
C GLY A 20 -7.03 -14.04 -14.40
N ARG A 21 -6.58 -12.92 -13.82
CA ARG A 21 -6.44 -11.63 -14.50
C ARG A 21 -4.98 -11.38 -14.87
N PHE A 22 -4.75 -10.83 -16.06
CA PHE A 22 -3.40 -10.51 -16.56
C PHE A 22 -2.97 -9.06 -16.30
N ASN A 23 -3.89 -8.22 -15.81
CA ASN A 23 -3.65 -6.84 -15.45
C ASN A 23 -3.85 -6.63 -13.95
N VAL A 24 -2.93 -5.88 -13.33
CA VAL A 24 -3.05 -5.44 -11.94
C VAL A 24 -4.12 -4.35 -11.86
N SER A 25 -4.96 -4.43 -10.83
CA SER A 25 -5.93 -3.39 -10.48
C SER A 25 -5.55 -2.69 -9.18
N PHE A 26 -6.17 -1.53 -8.90
CA PHE A 26 -5.99 -0.82 -7.63
C PHE A 26 -6.37 -1.68 -6.42
N ASP A 27 -7.37 -2.56 -6.55
CA ASP A 27 -7.78 -3.49 -5.49
C ASP A 27 -6.66 -4.49 -5.13
N ASP A 28 -5.87 -4.92 -6.12
CA ASP A 28 -4.74 -5.81 -5.87
C ASP A 28 -3.67 -5.13 -5.02
N ILE A 29 -3.37 -3.88 -5.35
CA ILE A 29 -2.39 -3.06 -4.61
C ILE A 29 -2.89 -2.77 -3.20
N GLN A 30 -4.16 -2.37 -3.05
CA GLN A 30 -4.78 -2.11 -1.75
C GLN A 30 -4.73 -3.35 -0.86
N THR A 31 -5.04 -4.53 -1.41
CA THR A 31 -5.10 -5.79 -0.64
C THR A 31 -3.72 -6.18 -0.10
N VAL A 32 -2.64 -5.96 -0.86
CA VAL A 32 -1.29 -6.41 -0.48
C VAL A 32 -0.47 -5.34 0.25
N ALA A 33 -0.99 -4.12 0.39
CA ALA A 33 -0.29 -2.97 0.97
C ALA A 33 0.18 -3.21 2.41
N ALA A 34 -0.72 -3.66 3.31
CA ALA A 34 -0.37 -3.92 4.70
C ALA A 34 0.76 -4.97 4.82
N ALA A 35 0.62 -6.09 4.11
CA ALA A 35 1.62 -7.17 4.12
C ALA A 35 3.01 -6.71 3.65
N THR A 36 3.05 -5.79 2.67
CA THR A 36 4.31 -5.34 2.06
C THR A 36 4.94 -4.15 2.77
N LEU A 37 4.17 -3.33 3.49
CA LEU A 37 4.61 -2.05 4.05
C LEU A 37 4.66 -2.00 5.59
N ARG A 38 3.83 -2.78 6.31
CA ARG A 38 3.67 -2.67 7.79
C ARG A 38 4.98 -2.68 8.56
N HIS A 39 5.87 -3.58 8.20
CA HIS A 39 7.17 -3.80 8.85
C HIS A 39 8.28 -2.88 8.30
N ARG A 40 7.93 -1.91 7.46
CA ARG A 40 8.85 -0.98 6.80
C ARG A 40 8.66 0.48 7.23
N LEU A 41 7.68 0.72 8.11
CA LEU A 41 7.41 2.01 8.69
C LEU A 41 8.04 2.06 10.09
N ILE A 42 8.70 3.17 10.39
CA ILE A 42 9.23 3.47 11.72
C ILE A 42 8.41 4.65 12.22
N LEU A 43 7.73 4.47 13.35
CA LEU A 43 6.93 5.52 13.97
C LEU A 43 7.83 6.42 14.79
N ASN A 44 7.41 7.67 14.97
CA ASN A 44 8.04 8.57 15.94
C ASN A 44 7.41 8.36 17.33
N PHE A 45 8.07 8.91 18.35
CA PHE A 45 7.63 8.76 19.74
C PHE A 45 6.19 9.25 20.00
N GLU A 46 5.82 10.39 19.39
CA GLU A 46 4.47 10.95 19.53
C GLU A 46 3.40 9.98 19.01
N ALA A 47 3.59 9.43 17.81
CA ALA A 47 2.67 8.46 17.21
C ALA A 47 2.55 7.20 18.06
N GLU A 48 3.66 6.69 18.61
CA GLU A 48 3.63 5.56 19.53
C GLU A 48 2.88 5.89 20.83
N ALA A 49 3.09 7.08 21.40
CA ALA A 49 2.42 7.56 22.61
C ALA A 49 0.91 7.74 22.43
N GLU A 50 0.47 8.16 21.24
CA GLU A 50 -0.95 8.28 20.86
C GLU A 50 -1.60 6.93 20.46
N GLY A 51 -0.84 5.83 20.44
CA GLY A 51 -1.34 4.52 20.03
C GLY A 51 -1.61 4.39 18.53
N ILE A 52 -0.98 5.25 17.71
CA ILE A 52 -1.01 5.14 16.26
C ILE A 52 -0.25 3.88 15.84
N THR A 53 -0.80 3.15 14.88
CA THR A 53 -0.19 1.93 14.36
C THR A 53 0.23 2.16 12.92
N THR A 54 1.18 1.35 12.44
CA THR A 54 1.57 1.37 11.03
C THR A 54 0.39 1.02 10.10
N ASP A 55 -0.57 0.21 10.57
CA ASP A 55 -1.81 -0.10 9.83
C ASP A 55 -2.75 1.11 9.73
N HIS A 56 -2.85 1.94 10.78
CA HIS A 56 -3.60 3.20 10.71
C HIS A 56 -3.04 4.09 9.60
N ILE A 57 -1.71 4.27 9.57
CA ILE A 57 -1.03 5.09 8.55
C ILE A 57 -1.22 4.51 7.14
N ILE A 58 -1.03 3.20 6.96
CA ILE A 58 -1.21 2.55 5.65
C ILE A 58 -2.65 2.73 5.15
N THR A 59 -3.63 2.55 6.03
CA THR A 59 -5.05 2.72 5.69
C THR A 59 -5.35 4.14 5.25
N GLN A 60 -4.85 5.13 5.99
CA GLN A 60 -5.03 6.54 5.65
C GLN A 60 -4.39 6.88 4.29
N ILE A 61 -3.14 6.46 4.06
CA ILE A 61 -2.47 6.67 2.77
C ILE A 61 -3.28 6.08 1.60
N LEU A 62 -3.85 4.88 1.78
CA LEU A 62 -4.66 4.22 0.74
C LEU A 62 -6.00 4.93 0.45
N GLN A 63 -6.50 5.72 1.40
CA GLN A 63 -7.69 6.56 1.24
C GLN A 63 -7.34 7.88 0.53
N ASP A 64 -6.18 8.47 0.88
CA ASP A 64 -5.75 9.77 0.38
C ASP A 64 -5.14 9.71 -1.03
N VAL A 65 -4.54 8.58 -1.42
CA VAL A 65 -3.92 8.43 -2.74
C VAL A 65 -5.01 8.33 -3.84
N PRO A 66 -5.00 9.23 -4.83
CA PRO A 66 -5.95 9.18 -5.94
C PRO A 66 -5.87 7.87 -6.74
N ARG A 67 -7.03 7.38 -7.18
CA ARG A 67 -7.14 6.16 -8.01
C ARG A 67 -7.38 6.46 -9.49
N ASP A 68 -7.52 7.73 -9.84
CA ASP A 68 -7.61 8.13 -11.23
C ASP A 68 -6.25 8.65 -11.71
N ALA A 69 -5.93 8.39 -12.98
CA ALA A 69 -4.66 8.79 -13.57
C ALA A 69 -4.58 10.29 -13.90
N GLN A 70 -5.70 11.02 -13.90
CA GLN A 70 -5.77 12.44 -14.22
C GLN A 70 -5.40 13.31 -13.01
N ALA A 71 -5.77 12.89 -11.80
CA ALA A 71 -5.49 13.55 -10.53
C ALA A 71 -4.02 13.46 -10.12
N VAL A 72 -3.24 12.55 -10.70
CA VAL A 72 -1.80 12.41 -10.42
C VAL A 72 -0.95 13.40 -11.25
N ALA A 73 -1.51 13.95 -12.34
CA ALA A 73 -0.82 14.87 -13.25
C ALA A 73 -1.10 16.36 -12.98
N ALA A 74 -1.98 16.67 -12.02
CA ALA A 74 -2.31 18.00 -11.56
C ALA A 74 -1.52 18.36 -10.29
#